data_AF-A0A522X2W9-F1
#
_entry.id   AF-A0A522X2W9-F1
#
_cell.length_a   1.000
_cell.length_b   1.000
_cell.length_c   1.000
_cell.angle_alpha   90.00
_cell.angle_beta   90.00
_cell.angle_gamma   90.00
#
_symmetry.space_group_name_H-M   'P 1'
#
loop_
_entity.id
_entity.type
_entity.pdbx_description
1 polymer ?
#
loop_
_entity_poly.entity_id
_entity_poly.type
_entity_poly.pdbx_seq_one_letter_code
_entity_poly.pdbx_strand_id
1 'polypeptide(L)'
;MKKFYLNILAILLLTGCASHVHRMDGEHGAPFIGGELVHDSGEGNRLALEMSGRRYESRGFAVGRQTNLAALRKRYYGVDPKHWKRILSGLDTDHATYSIETIAISAEGHEVSCRLMWKHGAKPAGVCADQAGTEFPVRFE
;
A
#
# COMPACT_ATOMS: atom_id res chain seq x y z
N MET A 1 -30.79 37.13 33.74
CA MET A 1 -29.42 36.66 34.03
C MET A 1 -28.87 35.95 32.79
N LYS A 2 -27.81 36.49 32.17
CA LYS A 2 -27.16 35.94 30.96
C LYS A 2 -26.40 34.65 31.31
N LYS A 3 -26.65 33.55 30.59
CA LYS A 3 -25.82 32.34 30.66
C LYS A 3 -24.93 32.29 29.42
N PHE A 4 -23.62 32.44 29.64
CA PHE A 4 -22.59 32.22 28.63
C PHE A 4 -22.42 30.70 28.46
N TYR A 5 -22.64 30.18 27.27
CA TYR A 5 -22.26 28.81 26.92
C TYR A 5 -20.90 28.86 26.22
N LEU A 6 -19.88 28.44 26.95
CA LEU A 6 -18.50 28.37 26.54
C LEU A 6 -18.32 27.24 25.51
N ASN A 7 -17.75 27.60 24.36
CA ASN A 7 -17.25 26.71 23.30
C ASN A 7 -16.31 25.63 23.84
N ILE A 8 -16.42 24.39 23.33
CA ILE A 8 -15.26 23.52 23.08
C ILE A 8 -15.52 22.74 21.77
N LEU A 9 -14.95 23.23 20.67
CA LEU A 9 -14.76 22.44 19.45
C LEU A 9 -13.52 21.57 19.67
N ALA A 10 -13.74 20.31 20.08
CA ALA A 10 -12.66 19.34 20.21
C ALA A 10 -12.24 18.84 18.82
N ILE A 11 -11.19 19.44 18.25
CA ILE A 11 -10.53 18.90 17.06
C ILE A 11 -9.66 17.74 17.54
N LEU A 12 -10.17 16.51 17.42
CA LEU A 12 -9.38 15.29 17.52
C LEU A 12 -8.42 15.26 16.33
N LEU A 13 -7.20 15.76 16.53
CA LEU A 13 -6.07 15.46 15.66
C LEU A 13 -5.72 13.98 15.86
N LEU A 14 -6.43 13.10 15.15
CA LEU A 14 -5.99 11.75 14.92
C LEU A 14 -4.62 11.88 14.26
N THR A 15 -3.57 11.53 14.99
CA THR A 15 -2.22 11.34 14.47
C THR A 15 -2.28 10.19 13.48
N GLY A 16 -2.73 10.47 12.25
CA GLY A 16 -2.67 9.52 11.15
C GLY A 16 -1.21 9.17 10.94
N CYS A 17 -0.91 7.86 10.95
CA CYS A 17 0.36 7.37 10.44
C CYS A 17 0.63 8.04 9.09
N ALA A 18 1.84 8.58 8.90
CA ALA A 18 2.19 9.26 7.67
C ALA A 18 1.94 8.32 6.49
N SER A 19 1.05 8.71 5.57
CA SER A 19 0.76 7.93 4.38
C SER A 19 2.01 7.86 3.50
N HIS A 20 2.36 6.67 3.05
CA HIS A 20 3.44 6.49 2.08
C HIS A 20 2.88 6.73 0.68
N VAL A 21 3.55 7.60 -0.09
CA VAL A 21 3.17 7.92 -1.47
C VAL A 21 4.31 7.51 -2.38
N HIS A 22 4.00 6.69 -3.37
CA HIS A 22 4.91 6.24 -4.41
C HIS A 22 4.41 6.67 -5.78
N ARG A 23 5.33 7.07 -6.66
CA ARG A 23 4.99 7.48 -8.03
C ARG A 23 5.56 6.49 -9.02
N MET A 24 4.85 6.27 -10.11
CA MET A 24 5.36 5.49 -11.24
C MET A 24 5.41 6.43 -12.43
N ASP A 25 6.56 6.48 -13.09
CA ASP A 25 6.71 7.08 -14.40
C ASP A 25 6.70 5.95 -15.44
N GLY A 26 6.03 6.14 -16.57
CA GLY A 26 6.02 5.16 -17.64
C GLY A 26 7.39 5.00 -18.27
N GLU A 27 7.82 3.76 -18.47
CA GLU A 27 8.97 3.45 -19.33
C GLU A 27 8.57 3.55 -20.81
N HIS A 28 9.55 3.76 -21.69
CA HIS A 28 9.27 3.87 -23.13
C HIS A 28 8.64 2.58 -23.67
N GLY A 29 7.45 2.67 -24.26
CA GLY A 29 6.70 1.52 -24.77
C GLY A 29 5.93 0.73 -23.70
N ALA A 30 5.97 1.14 -22.43
CA ALA A 30 5.13 0.57 -21.38
C ALA A 30 3.65 0.96 -21.60
N PRO A 31 2.69 0.04 -21.38
CA PRO A 31 1.27 0.35 -21.50
C PRO A 31 0.80 1.41 -20.50
N PHE A 32 1.26 1.32 -19.24
CA PHE A 32 1.05 2.37 -18.26
C PHE A 32 2.11 3.46 -18.40
N ILE A 33 1.64 4.70 -18.59
CA ILE A 33 2.49 5.89 -18.76
C ILE A 33 2.74 6.64 -17.45
N GLY A 34 2.04 6.26 -16.39
CA GLY A 34 2.24 6.80 -15.06
C GLY A 34 1.33 6.18 -14.01
N GLY A 35 1.61 6.46 -12.74
CA GLY A 35 0.79 6.01 -11.63
C GLY A 35 1.15 6.61 -10.28
N GLU A 36 0.27 6.41 -9.32
CA GLU A 36 0.47 6.80 -7.93
C GLU A 36 -0.13 5.73 -7.01
N LEU A 37 0.62 5.37 -5.98
CA LEU A 37 0.17 4.48 -4.92
C LEU A 37 0.31 5.19 -3.58
N VAL A 38 -0.80 5.32 -2.86
CA VAL A 38 -0.88 5.79 -1.48
C VAL A 38 -1.28 4.63 -0.58
N HIS A 39 -0.46 4.31 0.42
CA HIS A 39 -0.73 3.24 1.37
C HIS A 39 -0.48 3.66 2.83
N ASP A 40 -0.90 2.78 3.76
CA ASP A 40 -0.88 2.98 5.22
C ASP A 40 -1.72 4.16 5.74
N SER A 41 -2.79 4.48 5.01
CA SER A 41 -3.77 5.52 5.36
C SER A 41 -5.18 4.97 5.62
N GLY A 42 -5.33 3.65 5.74
CA GLY A 42 -6.62 2.97 5.94
C GLY A 42 -7.57 3.25 4.78
N GLU A 43 -8.72 3.85 5.07
CA GLU A 43 -9.69 4.30 4.06
C GLU A 43 -9.09 5.29 3.03
N GLY A 44 -7.98 5.96 3.39
CA GLY A 44 -7.27 6.87 2.48
C GLY A 44 -6.42 6.19 1.41
N ASN A 45 -6.26 4.86 1.47
CA ASN A 45 -5.43 4.12 0.52
C ASN A 45 -5.95 4.33 -0.89
N ARG A 46 -5.04 4.57 -1.83
CA ARG A 46 -5.38 4.92 -3.22
C ARG A 46 -4.38 4.32 -4.19
N LEU A 47 -4.88 3.80 -5.31
CA LEU A 47 -4.09 3.44 -6.47
C LEU A 47 -4.66 4.21 -7.65
N ALA A 48 -3.79 4.87 -8.40
CA ALA A 48 -4.13 5.51 -9.65
C ALA A 48 -3.15 5.09 -10.74
N LEU A 49 -3.65 4.78 -11.91
CA LEU A 49 -2.85 4.33 -13.06
C LEU A 49 -3.34 5.02 -14.34
N GLU A 50 -2.42 5.35 -15.23
CA GLU A 50 -2.72 6.00 -16.50
C GLU A 50 -2.24 5.16 -17.68
N MET A 51 -3.16 4.77 -18.56
CA MET A 51 -2.89 3.97 -19.76
C MET A 51 -3.70 4.51 -20.93
N SER A 52 -3.04 4.81 -22.04
CA SER A 52 -3.69 5.28 -23.28
C SER A 52 -4.66 6.46 -23.08
N GLY A 53 -4.31 7.41 -22.22
CA GLY A 53 -5.15 8.58 -21.90
C GLY A 53 -6.32 8.29 -20.95
N ARG A 54 -6.46 7.05 -20.48
CA ARG A 54 -7.46 6.64 -19.50
C ARG A 54 -6.83 6.54 -18.11
N ARG A 55 -7.56 7.03 -17.12
CA ARG A 55 -7.19 6.94 -15.70
C ARG A 55 -8.03 5.88 -15.01
N TYR A 56 -7.37 4.98 -14.30
CA TYR A 56 -7.98 3.94 -13.47
C TYR A 56 -7.71 4.26 -12.01
N GLU A 57 -8.74 4.20 -11.16
CA GLU A 57 -8.60 4.48 -9.73
C GLU A 57 -9.17 3.35 -8.86
N SER A 58 -8.49 3.05 -7.76
CA SER A 58 -9.00 2.25 -6.64
C SER A 58 -8.77 2.96 -5.32
N ARG A 59 -9.67 2.78 -4.35
CA ARG A 59 -9.63 3.41 -3.03
C ARG A 59 -10.02 2.44 -1.91
N GLY A 60 -9.54 2.70 -0.71
CA GLY A 60 -9.95 1.98 0.51
C GLY A 60 -9.53 0.50 0.55
N PHE A 61 -8.58 0.07 -0.28
CA PHE A 61 -8.08 -1.31 -0.22
C PHE A 61 -7.22 -1.55 1.03
N ALA A 62 -7.24 -2.79 1.51
CA ALA A 62 -6.38 -3.21 2.61
C ALA A 62 -4.94 -3.49 2.11
N VAL A 63 -3.96 -3.16 2.95
CA VAL A 63 -2.58 -3.61 2.77
C VAL A 63 -2.38 -4.88 3.56
N GLY A 64 -2.14 -5.98 2.86
CA GLY A 64 -1.75 -7.24 3.47
C GLY A 64 -0.34 -7.15 4.04
N ARG A 65 -0.13 -7.75 5.21
CA ARG A 65 1.19 -7.86 5.85
C ARG A 65 1.44 -9.30 6.24
N GLN A 66 2.56 -9.86 5.78
CA GLN A 66 2.93 -11.25 6.03
C GLN A 66 4.36 -11.34 6.58
N THR A 67 4.59 -12.29 7.48
CA THR A 67 5.93 -12.56 8.04
C THR A 67 6.07 -14.06 8.25
N ASN A 68 7.10 -14.68 7.66
CA ASN A 68 7.35 -16.11 7.82
C ASN A 68 8.05 -16.41 9.15
N LEU A 69 7.27 -16.44 10.24
CA LEU A 69 7.79 -16.67 11.59
C LEU A 69 8.48 -18.03 11.74
N ALA A 70 8.06 -19.07 11.00
CA ALA A 70 8.68 -20.38 11.06
C ALA A 70 10.13 -20.35 10.53
N ALA A 71 10.35 -19.69 9.38
CA ALA A 71 11.69 -19.51 8.84
C ALA A 71 12.56 -18.62 9.73
N LEU A 72 12.01 -17.52 10.25
CA LEU A 72 12.73 -16.61 11.14
C LEU A 72 13.09 -17.26 12.47
N ARG A 73 12.21 -18.10 13.03
CA ARG A 73 12.48 -18.86 14.25
C ARG A 73 13.70 -19.77 14.06
N LYS A 74 13.76 -20.52 12.95
CA LYS A 74 14.90 -21.38 12.63
C LYS A 74 16.22 -20.59 12.54
N ARG A 75 16.16 -19.35 12.05
CA ARG A 75 17.35 -18.50 11.87
C ARG A 75 17.80 -17.81 13.16
N TYR A 76 16.89 -17.28 13.96
CA TYR A 76 17.23 -16.35 15.05
C TYR A 76 17.01 -16.89 16.46
N TYR A 77 16.10 -17.85 16.68
CA TYR A 77 15.68 -18.23 18.05
C TYR A 77 16.84 -18.62 18.98
N GLY A 78 17.80 -19.41 18.48
CA GLY A 78 18.98 -19.84 19.24
C GLY A 78 20.26 -19.04 18.97
N VAL A 79 20.28 -18.23 17.91
CA VAL A 79 21.47 -17.47 17.46
C VAL A 79 21.45 -16.04 17.99
N ASP A 80 20.30 -15.38 17.89
CA ASP A 80 20.05 -14.05 18.45
C ASP A 80 18.64 -13.99 19.08
N PRO A 81 18.52 -14.45 20.35
CA PRO A 81 17.23 -14.48 21.04
C PRO A 81 16.62 -13.09 21.26
N LYS A 82 17.44 -12.03 21.32
CA LYS A 82 16.96 -10.65 21.49
C LYS A 82 16.31 -10.17 20.20
N HIS A 83 16.96 -10.39 19.05
CA HIS A 83 16.39 -10.09 17.74
C HIS A 83 15.10 -10.90 17.51
N TRP A 84 15.12 -12.21 17.79
CA TRP A 84 13.91 -13.04 17.69
C TRP A 84 12.73 -12.48 18.50
N LYS A 85 12.95 -12.07 19.76
CA LYS A 85 11.89 -11.47 20.58
C LYS A 85 11.32 -10.20 19.96
N ARG A 86 12.16 -9.36 19.33
CA ARG A 86 11.71 -8.14 18.64
C ARG A 86 10.83 -8.47 17.44
N ILE A 87 11.23 -9.44 16.61
CA ILE A 87 10.43 -9.94 15.48
C ILE A 87 9.08 -10.45 15.96
N LEU A 88 9.07 -11.34 16.96
CA LEU A 88 7.85 -11.94 17.48
C LEU A 88 6.90 -10.91 18.11
N SER A 89 7.45 -9.87 18.76
CA SER A 89 6.66 -8.76 19.33
C SER A 89 6.15 -7.77 18.29
N GLY A 90 6.55 -7.89 17.02
CA GLY A 90 6.21 -6.95 15.96
C GLY A 90 7.01 -5.64 15.98
N LEU A 91 7.94 -5.46 16.93
CA LEU A 91 8.84 -4.30 17.00
C LEU A 91 9.90 -4.28 15.89
N ASP A 92 10.17 -5.44 15.29
CA ASP A 92 10.98 -5.57 14.08
C ASP A 92 10.06 -5.94 12.92
N THR A 93 9.94 -5.02 11.96
CA THR A 93 9.11 -5.18 10.77
C THR A 93 9.92 -5.40 9.50
N ASP A 94 11.25 -5.51 9.60
CA ASP A 94 12.16 -5.60 8.45
C ASP A 94 11.96 -6.90 7.66
N HIS A 95 11.37 -7.90 8.30
CA HIS A 95 11.04 -9.19 7.71
C HIS A 95 9.61 -9.28 7.17
N ALA A 96 8.85 -8.19 7.21
CA ALA A 96 7.51 -8.15 6.66
C ALA A 96 7.57 -8.00 5.13
N THR A 97 6.73 -8.79 4.45
CA THR A 97 6.32 -8.54 3.08
C THR A 97 4.93 -7.93 3.13
N TYR A 98 4.77 -6.84 2.39
CA TYR A 98 3.51 -6.13 2.19
C TYR A 98 2.96 -6.47 0.82
N SER A 99 1.64 -6.50 0.70
CA SER A 99 0.97 -6.73 -0.57
C SER A 99 -0.34 -5.96 -0.65
N ILE A 100 -0.76 -5.62 -1.87
CA ILE A 100 -2.12 -5.16 -2.15
C ILE A 100 -2.70 -5.99 -3.28
N GLU A 101 -3.99 -6.28 -3.17
CA GLU A 101 -4.80 -6.81 -4.26
C GLU A 101 -6.02 -5.91 -4.39
N THR A 102 -6.21 -5.31 -5.56
CA THR A 102 -7.28 -4.33 -5.76
C THR A 102 -7.70 -4.22 -7.23
N ILE A 103 -8.90 -3.72 -7.48
CA ILE A 103 -9.42 -3.46 -8.82
C ILE A 103 -9.51 -1.94 -8.99
N ALA A 104 -8.78 -1.39 -9.96
CA ALA A 104 -8.87 0.01 -10.34
C ALA A 104 -9.81 0.17 -11.54
N ILE A 105 -10.71 1.14 -11.45
CA ILE A 105 -11.81 1.32 -12.40
C ILE A 105 -11.69 2.70 -13.05
N SER A 106 -11.91 2.77 -14.36
CA SER A 106 -11.95 4.05 -15.10
C SER A 106 -13.31 4.74 -15.02
N ALA A 107 -13.38 5.99 -15.48
CA ALA A 107 -14.64 6.72 -15.56
C ALA A 107 -15.68 6.04 -16.46
N GLU A 108 -15.22 5.29 -17.47
CA GLU A 108 -16.08 4.52 -18.38
C GLU A 108 -16.37 3.09 -17.88
N GLY A 109 -15.88 2.72 -16.69
CA GLY A 109 -16.11 1.40 -16.10
C GLY A 109 -15.14 0.31 -16.56
N HIS A 110 -14.05 0.64 -17.25
CA HIS A 110 -13.01 -0.35 -17.55
C HIS A 110 -12.23 -0.70 -16.30
N GLU A 111 -11.95 -1.98 -16.11
CA GLU A 111 -11.29 -2.48 -14.91
C GLU A 111 -9.87 -2.98 -15.20
N VAL A 112 -8.98 -2.77 -14.24
CA VAL A 112 -7.69 -3.46 -14.15
C VAL A 112 -7.52 -4.03 -12.74
N SER A 113 -7.23 -5.33 -12.65
CA SER A 113 -6.95 -6.03 -11.40
C SER A 113 -5.46 -5.99 -11.11
N CYS A 114 -5.05 -5.41 -9.99
CA CYS A 114 -3.66 -5.18 -9.63
C CYS A 114 -3.26 -5.99 -8.41
N ARG A 115 -2.08 -6.63 -8.51
CA ARG A 115 -1.40 -7.33 -7.42
C ARG A 115 0.00 -6.78 -7.26
N LEU A 116 0.25 -6.07 -6.17
CA LEU A 116 1.57 -5.47 -5.88
C LEU A 116 2.14 -6.06 -4.60
N MET A 117 3.46 -6.13 -4.51
CA MET A 117 4.18 -6.57 -3.32
C MET A 117 5.47 -5.79 -3.10
N TRP A 118 5.88 -5.66 -1.84
CA TRP A 118 7.16 -5.09 -1.46
C TRP A 118 7.60 -5.60 -0.09
N LYS A 119 8.90 -5.50 0.19
CA LYS A 119 9.42 -5.70 1.55
C LYS A 119 9.51 -4.36 2.27
N HIS A 120 9.70 -4.39 3.58
CA HIS A 120 10.04 -3.19 4.33
C HIS A 120 11.22 -2.43 3.67
N GLY A 121 11.05 -1.11 3.48
CA GLY A 121 12.03 -0.25 2.84
C GLY A 121 12.20 -0.43 1.32
N ALA A 122 11.51 -1.39 0.71
CA ALA A 122 11.52 -1.59 -0.74
C ALA A 122 10.32 -0.89 -1.40
N LYS A 123 10.44 -0.65 -2.69
CA LYS A 123 9.41 0.01 -3.50
C LYS A 123 8.34 -0.99 -3.97
N PRO A 124 7.05 -0.62 -3.99
CA PRO A 124 5.98 -1.44 -4.53
C PRO A 124 6.17 -1.80 -6.01
N ALA A 125 6.02 -3.08 -6.35
CA ALA A 125 6.04 -3.54 -7.72
C ALA A 125 5.13 -4.77 -7.90
N GLY A 126 4.71 -5.04 -9.12
CA GLY A 126 3.87 -6.19 -9.43
C GLY A 126 3.27 -6.13 -10.81
N VAL A 127 2.02 -6.57 -10.92
CA VAL A 127 1.31 -6.70 -12.19
C VAL A 127 -0.13 -6.20 -12.04
N CYS A 128 -0.60 -5.52 -13.08
CA CYS A 128 -2.00 -5.19 -13.28
C CYS A 128 -2.49 -5.89 -14.55
N ALA A 129 -3.68 -6.49 -14.51
CA ALA A 129 -4.26 -7.20 -15.64
C ALA A 129 -5.59 -6.57 -16.05
N ASP A 130 -5.82 -6.42 -17.36
CA ASP A 130 -7.13 -6.04 -17.88
C ASP A 130 -8.15 -7.21 -17.80
N GLN A 131 -9.39 -6.95 -18.19
CA GLN A 131 -10.46 -7.96 -18.21
C GLN A 131 -10.22 -9.09 -19.22
N ALA A 132 -9.32 -8.92 -20.19
CA ALA A 132 -8.90 -9.97 -21.11
C ALA A 132 -7.77 -10.84 -20.51
N GLY A 133 -7.23 -10.46 -19.34
CA GLY A 133 -6.12 -11.13 -18.68
C GLY A 133 -4.76 -10.71 -19.20
N THR A 134 -4.68 -9.65 -20.02
CA THR A 134 -3.40 -9.09 -20.46
C THR A 134 -2.69 -8.48 -19.26
N GLU A 135 -1.53 -9.01 -18.91
CA GLU A 135 -0.75 -8.53 -17.76
C GLU A 135 0.20 -7.40 -18.16
N PHE A 136 0.26 -6.38 -17.31
CA PHE A 136 1.11 -5.21 -17.44
C PHE A 136 1.96 -5.08 -16.18
N PRO A 137 3.30 -5.17 -16.28
CA PRO A 137 4.15 -4.95 -15.13
C PRO A 137 4.08 -3.49 -14.69
N VAL A 138 4.07 -3.27 -13.38
CA VAL A 138 4.10 -1.94 -12.77
C VAL A 138 5.14 -1.88 -11.67
N ARG A 139 5.87 -0.77 -11.60
CA ARG A 139 6.90 -0.52 -10.60
C ARG A 139 6.82 0.93 -10.16
N PHE A 140 6.71 1.14 -8.85
CA PHE A 140 6.65 2.47 -8.27
C PHE A 140 8.01 2.85 -7.67
N GLU A 141 8.21 4.15 -7.49
CA GLU A 141 9.40 4.80 -6.95
C GLU A 141 9.16 5.40 -5.56
#